data_AF-A0A6G1IQW4-F1
#
_entry.id   AF-A0A6G1IQW4-F1
#
_cell.length_a   1.000
_cell.length_b   1.000
_cell.length_c   1.000
_cell.angle_alpha   90.00
_cell.angle_beta   90.00
_cell.angle_gamma   90.00
#
_symmetry.space_group_name_H-M   'P 1'
#
loop_
_entity.id
_entity.type
_entity.pdbx_description
1 polymer ?
#
loop_
_entity_poly.entity_id
_entity_poly.type
_entity_poly.pdbx_seq_one_letter_code
_entity_poly.pdbx_strand_id
1 'polypeptide(L)'
;MKNSRNNERHVLGHGLSVPAKIAKRKSERFTCPTCNKSLVDTGPRLRSAHQSRCRGIPTAPGSSICSTNTPEDSGHPSTNRDIALDSFISWYKQNAMQAVANARRHIEATIQEHGAGTRVGEEYPIYLEDILGRCHQVQPISAAHYETIRHGNGTFHPCTIVICSATQARILLDRHGALRVSLMVLVEMDDSPAAWTPMSMESYLSYLHGMCQDLDVHGFSKPANRYPERRGVAEIIRNLNDPGGPIINCLNLTSRRPNKVPWILENNYGFHLLERVKENGKAGKDERANPSDLSSGLSFMLLGKRRVFSLPHVDRHGLYTIVYCETGSKL
;
A
#
# COMPACT_ATOMS: atom_id res chain seq x y z
N MET A 1 15.43 -7.71 -58.31
CA MET A 1 14.62 -6.90 -59.26
C MET A 1 13.19 -6.91 -58.71
N LYS A 2 12.78 -5.91 -57.91
CA LYS A 2 12.13 -4.61 -58.24
C LYS A 2 10.65 -4.70 -58.69
N ASN A 3 9.85 -3.84 -58.02
CA ASN A 3 8.46 -3.37 -58.22
C ASN A 3 7.42 -4.11 -57.34
N SER A 4 6.78 -3.56 -56.29
CA SER A 4 6.33 -2.22 -55.85
C SER A 4 5.01 -1.70 -56.44
N ARG A 5 4.05 -1.41 -55.52
CA ARG A 5 2.84 -0.53 -55.57
C ARG A 5 1.63 -1.12 -56.31
N ASN A 6 0.37 -1.06 -55.86
CA ASN A 6 -0.46 -0.12 -55.06
C ASN A 6 -1.71 -0.89 -54.53
N ASN A 7 -2.23 -0.74 -53.30
CA ASN A 7 -3.01 0.35 -52.69
C ASN A 7 -4.43 0.50 -53.29
N GLU A 8 -5.46 -0.04 -52.61
CA GLU A 8 -6.83 0.50 -52.66
C GLU A 8 -7.62 0.18 -51.39
N ARG A 9 -8.24 1.23 -50.86
CA ARG A 9 -9.01 1.29 -49.61
C ARG A 9 -10.45 0.87 -49.92
N HIS A 10 -11.04 0.02 -49.09
CA HIS A 10 -12.49 -0.02 -48.94
C HIS A 10 -12.87 0.26 -47.49
N VAL A 11 -13.38 1.48 -47.30
CA VAL A 11 -14.18 1.90 -46.17
C VAL A 11 -15.60 1.37 -46.43
N LEU A 12 -16.12 0.53 -45.54
CA LEU A 12 -17.54 0.25 -45.45
C LEU A 12 -17.99 0.58 -44.03
N GLY A 13 -18.73 1.68 -43.94
CA GLY A 13 -19.39 2.11 -42.73
C GLY A 13 -20.61 1.24 -42.43
N HIS A 14 -20.71 0.78 -41.19
CA HIS A 14 -21.97 0.39 -40.58
C HIS A 14 -22.21 1.29 -39.38
N GLY A 15 -23.13 2.24 -39.56
CA GLY A 15 -23.68 3.05 -38.49
C GLY A 15 -24.46 2.17 -37.52
N LEU A 16 -24.08 2.22 -36.25
CA LEU A 16 -24.96 1.82 -35.15
C LEU A 16 -25.52 3.09 -34.53
N SER A 17 -26.83 3.22 -34.72
CA SER A 17 -27.71 4.25 -34.19
C SER A 17 -27.58 4.40 -32.68
N VAL A 18 -27.32 5.63 -32.23
CA VAL A 18 -27.44 6.04 -30.82
C VAL A 18 -28.93 6.26 -30.51
N PRO A 19 -29.55 5.56 -29.54
CA PRO A 19 -30.84 5.98 -29.02
C PRO A 19 -30.63 7.14 -28.06
N ALA A 20 -30.97 8.34 -28.51
CA ALA A 20 -31.20 9.48 -27.63
C ALA A 20 -32.47 9.25 -26.82
N LYS A 21 -32.32 9.18 -25.48
CA LYS A 21 -33.22 9.70 -24.42
C LYS A 21 -32.93 8.95 -23.11
N ILE A 22 -31.89 9.39 -22.38
CA ILE A 22 -31.84 9.12 -20.94
C ILE A 22 -32.82 10.11 -20.31
N ALA A 23 -34.03 9.64 -20.00
CA ALA A 23 -34.95 10.37 -19.17
C ALA A 23 -34.25 10.66 -17.83
N LYS A 24 -34.16 11.95 -17.45
CA LYS A 24 -33.74 12.36 -16.10
C LYS A 24 -34.70 11.71 -15.10
N ARG A 25 -34.33 10.56 -14.53
CA ARG A 25 -35.04 9.99 -13.38
C ARG A 25 -34.86 10.98 -12.24
N LYS A 26 -35.97 11.49 -11.71
CA LYS A 26 -35.96 12.16 -10.40
C LYS A 26 -35.35 11.16 -9.41
N SER A 27 -34.24 11.53 -8.79
CA SER A 27 -33.59 10.71 -7.77
C SER A 27 -34.54 10.59 -6.57
N GLU A 28 -35.27 9.48 -6.49
CA GLU A 28 -36.08 9.19 -5.31
C GLU A 28 -35.13 8.86 -4.15
N ARG A 29 -35.22 9.67 -3.08
CA ARG A 29 -34.51 9.38 -1.83
C ARG A 29 -35.31 8.36 -1.05
N PHE A 30 -34.66 7.25 -0.69
CA PHE A 30 -35.23 6.25 0.19
C PHE A 30 -34.62 6.40 1.58
N THR A 31 -35.45 6.65 2.58
CA THR A 31 -35.00 6.69 3.98
C THR A 31 -35.22 5.32 4.62
N CYS A 32 -34.15 4.72 5.13
CA CYS A 32 -34.23 3.44 5.83
C CYS A 32 -35.00 3.59 7.15
N PRO A 33 -36.10 2.85 7.39
CA PRO A 33 -36.90 3.00 8.60
C PRO A 33 -36.18 2.54 9.88
N THR A 34 -35.10 1.77 9.75
CA THR A 34 -34.37 1.18 10.90
C THR A 34 -33.22 2.05 11.40
N CYS A 35 -32.59 2.87 10.55
CA CYS A 35 -31.47 3.74 10.95
C CYS A 35 -31.62 5.20 10.51
N ASN A 36 -32.76 5.55 9.90
CA ASN A 36 -33.09 6.89 9.40
C ASN A 36 -32.11 7.49 8.37
N LYS A 37 -31.21 6.68 7.78
CA LYS A 37 -30.30 7.13 6.72
C LYS A 37 -31.04 7.27 5.39
N SER A 38 -30.85 8.42 4.74
CA SER A 38 -31.40 8.68 3.39
C SER A 38 -30.42 8.20 2.32
N LEU A 39 -30.82 7.22 1.53
CA LEU A 39 -30.07 6.63 0.43
C LEU A 39 -30.57 7.24 -0.88
N VAL A 40 -29.65 7.82 -1.65
CA VAL A 40 -29.95 8.40 -2.97
C VAL A 40 -29.68 7.35 -4.03
N ASP A 41 -30.65 7.11 -4.90
CA ASP A 41 -30.48 6.34 -6.15
C ASP A 41 -30.05 4.86 -5.98
N THR A 42 -30.67 4.17 -5.03
CA THR A 42 -30.44 2.72 -4.84
C THR A 42 -31.63 1.90 -5.34
N GLY A 43 -31.36 0.99 -6.28
CA GLY A 43 -32.38 0.06 -6.78
C GLY A 43 -32.94 -0.86 -5.68
N PRO A 44 -34.10 -1.53 -5.89
CA PRO A 44 -34.78 -2.35 -4.89
C PRO A 44 -33.89 -3.39 -4.19
N ARG A 45 -32.94 -3.98 -4.93
CA ARG A 45 -31.98 -4.96 -4.39
C ARG A 45 -31.01 -4.35 -3.37
N LEU A 46 -30.53 -3.14 -3.61
CA LEU A 46 -29.62 -2.45 -2.70
C LEU A 46 -30.35 -1.96 -1.44
N ARG A 47 -31.62 -1.54 -1.58
CA ARG A 47 -32.51 -1.23 -0.45
C ARG A 47 -32.71 -2.44 0.46
N SER A 48 -33.04 -3.59 -0.15
CA SER A 48 -33.23 -4.85 0.58
C SER A 48 -31.95 -5.34 1.27
N ALA A 49 -30.79 -5.25 0.59
CA ALA A 49 -29.50 -5.62 1.16
C ALA A 49 -29.06 -4.69 2.31
N HIS A 50 -29.40 -3.40 2.24
CA HIS A 50 -29.18 -2.48 3.35
C HIS A 50 -30.09 -2.83 4.54
N GLN A 51 -31.38 -3.04 4.30
CA GLN A 51 -32.34 -3.43 5.36
C GLN A 51 -31.95 -4.74 6.05
N SER A 52 -31.51 -5.76 5.30
CA SER A 52 -31.11 -7.06 5.87
C SER A 52 -29.83 -6.99 6.70
N ARG A 53 -28.99 -5.95 6.51
CA ARG A 53 -27.73 -5.76 7.24
C ARG A 53 -27.82 -4.67 8.32
N CYS A 54 -28.92 -3.93 8.37
CA CYS A 54 -29.12 -2.83 9.30
C CYS A 54 -29.48 -3.35 10.69
N ARG A 55 -28.47 -3.55 11.55
CA ARG A 55 -28.63 -3.92 12.98
C ARG A 55 -28.95 -2.68 13.83
N GLY A 56 -30.12 -2.09 13.62
CA GLY A 56 -30.52 -0.77 14.10
C GLY A 56 -30.06 -0.41 15.52
N ILE A 57 -29.56 0.83 15.68
CA ILE A 57 -29.64 1.56 16.95
C ILE A 57 -30.82 2.52 16.76
N PRO A 58 -31.91 2.41 17.53
CA PRO A 58 -33.05 3.31 17.40
C PRO A 58 -32.60 4.74 17.69
N THR A 59 -32.68 5.62 16.68
CA THR A 59 -32.64 7.05 16.95
C THR A 59 -34.05 7.44 17.41
N ALA A 60 -34.15 7.97 18.63
CA ALA A 60 -35.42 8.34 19.23
C ALA A 60 -36.20 9.31 18.32
N PRO A 61 -37.53 9.16 18.19
CA PRO A 61 -38.34 10.04 17.34
C PRO A 61 -38.62 11.34 18.09
N GLY A 62 -38.04 12.44 17.61
CA GLY A 62 -38.44 13.79 18.04
C GLY A 62 -37.28 14.77 18.13
N SER A 63 -36.85 15.32 17.00
CA SER A 63 -36.46 16.73 17.00
C SER A 63 -36.85 17.36 15.65
N SER A 64 -37.85 18.22 15.75
CA SER A 64 -38.31 19.11 14.69
C SER A 64 -37.19 20.03 14.27
N ILE A 65 -37.19 20.35 12.97
CA ILE A 65 -36.49 21.47 12.37
C ILE A 65 -36.80 22.74 13.18
N CYS A 66 -35.76 23.46 13.62
CA CYS A 66 -35.84 24.90 13.85
C CYS A 66 -34.48 25.54 13.53
N SER A 67 -34.60 26.64 12.79
CA SER A 67 -33.54 27.43 12.19
C SER A 67 -32.62 28.14 13.20
N THR A 68 -31.47 28.54 12.67
CA THR A 68 -30.61 29.67 13.08
C THR A 68 -30.17 29.68 14.54
N ASN A 69 -28.96 29.20 14.77
CA ASN A 69 -27.89 29.96 15.40
C ASN A 69 -26.57 29.23 15.10
N THR A 70 -25.65 29.90 14.42
CA THR A 70 -24.23 29.55 14.39
C THR A 70 -23.67 29.75 15.81
N PRO A 71 -23.17 28.70 16.49
CA PRO A 71 -22.19 28.89 17.53
C PRO A 71 -20.82 28.80 16.87
N GLU A 72 -20.07 29.89 17.02
CA GLU A 72 -18.63 29.92 16.85
C GLU A 72 -17.99 28.72 17.57
N ASP A 73 -17.09 28.06 16.84
CA ASP A 73 -15.83 27.50 17.35
C ASP A 73 -15.86 26.88 18.75
N SER A 74 -16.69 25.84 18.94
CA SER A 74 -16.56 24.95 20.09
C SER A 74 -15.52 23.88 19.78
N GLY A 75 -14.27 24.15 20.16
CA GLY A 75 -13.16 23.20 20.11
C GLY A 75 -13.58 21.84 20.66
N HIS A 76 -13.61 20.84 19.78
CA HIS A 76 -13.68 19.45 20.22
C HIS A 76 -12.47 19.20 21.13
N PRO A 77 -12.66 18.67 22.35
CA PRO A 77 -11.53 18.30 23.19
C PRO A 77 -10.73 17.24 22.43
N SER A 78 -9.52 17.62 22.01
CA SER A 78 -8.56 16.71 21.38
C SER A 78 -8.42 15.49 22.29
N THR A 79 -8.71 14.31 21.77
CA THR A 79 -8.56 13.10 22.58
C THR A 79 -7.08 12.92 22.92
N ASN A 80 -6.76 12.22 24.01
CA ASN A 80 -5.36 11.89 24.34
C ASN A 80 -4.61 11.20 23.16
N ARG A 81 -5.35 10.55 22.26
CA ARG A 81 -4.82 9.94 21.04
C ARG A 81 -4.43 10.99 19.99
N ASP A 82 -5.24 12.01 19.79
CA ASP A 82 -4.93 13.08 18.83
C ASP A 82 -3.67 13.84 19.26
N ILE A 83 -3.55 14.11 20.57
CA ILE A 83 -2.34 14.72 21.16
C ILE A 83 -1.11 13.83 20.93
N ALA A 84 -1.24 12.51 21.13
CA ALA A 84 -0.15 11.57 20.88
C ALA A 84 0.26 11.51 19.40
N LEU A 85 -0.70 11.55 18.48
CA LEU A 85 -0.45 11.58 17.04
C LEU A 85 0.26 12.85 16.61
N ASP A 86 -0.19 14.02 17.07
CA ASP A 86 0.44 15.31 16.74
C ASP A 86 1.86 15.41 17.32
N SER A 87 2.06 14.86 18.51
CA SER A 87 3.38 14.71 19.11
C SER A 87 4.28 13.81 18.26
N PHE A 88 3.76 12.68 17.77
CA PHE A 88 4.52 11.79 16.89
C PHE A 88 4.83 12.43 15.54
N ILE A 89 3.89 13.13 14.92
CA ILE A 89 4.11 13.87 13.66
C ILE A 89 5.23 14.89 13.83
N SER A 90 5.23 15.62 14.95
CA SER A 90 6.27 16.58 15.29
C SER A 90 7.62 15.91 15.50
N TRP A 91 7.66 14.81 16.26
CA TRP A 91 8.86 14.00 16.46
C TRP A 91 9.41 13.47 15.14
N TYR A 92 8.54 12.90 14.29
CA TYR A 92 8.93 12.34 13.00
C TYR A 92 9.53 13.40 12.09
N LYS A 93 8.92 14.59 12.04
CA LYS A 93 9.46 15.73 11.27
C LYS A 93 10.88 16.11 11.72
N GLN A 94 11.15 16.08 13.02
CA GLN A 94 12.46 16.42 13.58
C GLN A 94 13.50 15.31 13.35
N ASN A 95 13.09 14.03 13.38
CA ASN A 95 14.01 12.89 13.40
C ASN A 95 14.23 12.26 12.02
N ALA A 96 13.32 12.43 11.06
CA ALA A 96 13.42 11.81 9.74
C ALA A 96 14.70 12.21 8.99
N MET A 97 15.08 13.49 9.06
CA MET A 97 16.31 13.98 8.40
C MET A 97 17.57 13.42 9.05
N GLN A 98 17.56 13.17 10.37
CA GLN A 98 18.66 12.49 11.04
C GLN A 98 18.77 11.03 10.60
N ALA A 99 17.64 10.33 10.41
CA ALA A 99 17.63 8.97 9.88
C ALA A 99 18.20 8.91 8.46
N VAL A 100 17.84 9.85 7.58
CA VAL A 100 18.40 9.98 6.22
C VAL A 100 19.91 10.23 6.27
N ALA A 101 20.38 11.13 7.13
CA ALA A 101 21.81 11.41 7.31
C ALA A 101 22.59 10.20 7.85
N ASN A 102 22.01 9.45 8.78
CA ASN A 102 22.60 8.21 9.30
C ASN A 102 22.69 7.14 8.20
N ALA A 103 21.64 6.99 7.40
CA ALA A 103 21.63 6.06 6.29
C ALA A 103 22.68 6.40 5.24
N ARG A 104 22.83 7.69 4.87
CA ARG A 104 23.86 8.15 3.95
C ARG A 104 25.26 7.74 4.43
N ARG A 105 25.61 8.05 5.68
CA ARG A 105 26.90 7.66 6.28
C ARG A 105 27.11 6.14 6.27
N HIS A 106 26.06 5.38 6.57
CA HIS A 106 26.14 3.91 6.54
C HIS A 106 26.38 3.36 5.13
N ILE A 107 25.72 3.94 4.12
CA ILE A 107 25.91 3.54 2.73
C ILE A 107 27.31 3.89 2.25
N GLU A 108 27.80 5.11 2.54
CA GLU A 108 29.15 5.54 2.19
C GLU A 108 30.22 4.63 2.81
N ALA A 109 30.08 4.29 4.10
CA ALA A 109 30.96 3.33 4.75
C ALA A 109 30.87 1.94 4.10
N THR A 110 29.67 1.49 3.71
CA THR A 110 29.49 0.19 3.04
C THR A 110 30.13 0.18 1.65
N ILE A 111 30.08 1.28 0.90
CA ILE A 111 30.81 1.42 -0.37
C ILE A 111 32.33 1.34 -0.13
N GLN A 112 32.85 1.95 0.93
CA GLN A 112 34.29 1.89 1.23
C GLN A 112 34.74 0.47 1.61
N GLU A 113 33.92 -0.27 2.36
CA GLU A 113 34.18 -1.65 2.74
C GLU A 113 34.10 -2.61 1.53
N HIS A 114 33.32 -2.28 0.50
CA HIS A 114 33.09 -3.12 -0.67
C HIS A 114 33.67 -2.50 -1.93
N GLY A 115 34.72 -3.12 -2.48
CA GLY A 115 35.43 -2.62 -3.65
C GLY A 115 34.57 -2.46 -4.92
N ALA A 116 35.14 -1.69 -5.86
CA ALA A 116 34.62 -1.55 -7.22
C ALA A 116 34.43 -2.93 -7.89
N GLY A 117 33.42 -3.03 -8.76
CA GLY A 117 33.05 -4.29 -9.42
C GLY A 117 32.11 -5.18 -8.60
N THR A 118 31.64 -4.73 -7.45
CA THR A 118 30.52 -5.36 -6.72
C THR A 118 29.23 -4.60 -6.97
N ARG A 119 28.07 -5.27 -6.88
CA ARG A 119 26.77 -4.56 -6.94
C ARG A 119 26.65 -3.51 -5.84
N VAL A 120 27.23 -3.75 -4.66
CA VAL A 120 27.33 -2.73 -3.59
C VAL A 120 28.03 -1.47 -4.11
N GLY A 121 29.24 -1.60 -4.65
CA GLY A 121 30.03 -0.46 -5.13
C GLY A 121 29.41 0.25 -6.35
N GLU A 122 28.63 -0.46 -7.18
CA GLU A 122 28.02 0.09 -8.39
C GLU A 122 26.62 0.68 -8.17
N GLU A 123 25.78 0.04 -7.36
CA GLU A 123 24.36 0.40 -7.24
C GLU A 123 24.07 1.31 -6.04
N TYR A 124 24.87 1.27 -4.98
CA TYR A 124 24.67 2.21 -3.87
C TYR A 124 24.86 3.68 -4.23
N PRO A 125 25.84 4.06 -5.08
CA PRO A 125 25.93 5.44 -5.55
C PRO A 125 24.63 5.93 -6.20
N ILE A 126 23.99 5.07 -7.01
CA ILE A 126 22.66 5.36 -7.60
C ILE A 126 21.63 5.57 -6.49
N TYR A 127 21.60 4.70 -5.48
CA TYR A 127 20.68 4.87 -4.34
C TYR A 127 20.91 6.18 -3.56
N LEU A 128 22.18 6.57 -3.37
CA LEU A 128 22.55 7.82 -2.69
C LEU A 128 22.09 9.06 -3.45
N GLU A 129 22.19 9.04 -4.78
CA GLU A 129 21.79 10.16 -5.65
C GLU A 129 20.28 10.18 -5.89
N ASP A 130 19.70 9.05 -6.30
CA ASP A 130 18.30 8.99 -6.74
C ASP A 130 17.28 8.92 -5.61
N ILE A 131 17.62 8.26 -4.49
CA ILE A 131 16.68 8.13 -3.36
C ILE A 131 17.06 9.14 -2.28
N LEU A 132 18.22 8.95 -1.64
CA LEU A 132 18.59 9.81 -0.51
C LEU A 132 18.91 11.24 -0.92
N GLY A 133 19.35 11.43 -2.17
CA GLY A 133 19.62 12.73 -2.75
C GLY A 133 18.36 13.52 -3.06
N ARG A 134 17.16 12.92 -3.03
CA ARG A 134 15.88 13.64 -3.20
C ARG A 134 15.12 13.81 -1.88
N CYS A 135 15.54 13.11 -0.83
CA CYS A 135 14.98 13.22 0.51
C CYS A 135 15.50 14.47 1.24
N HIS A 136 15.10 15.66 0.79
CA HIS A 136 15.54 16.92 1.37
C HIS A 136 14.58 17.50 2.42
N GLN A 137 13.31 17.13 2.35
CA GLN A 137 12.30 17.64 3.26
C GLN A 137 11.14 16.67 3.37
N VAL A 138 11.04 15.96 4.49
CA VAL A 138 9.89 15.12 4.78
C VAL A 138 8.75 16.00 5.31
N GLN A 139 7.54 15.81 4.76
CA GLN A 139 6.35 16.57 5.15
C GLN A 139 5.30 15.63 5.77
N PRO A 140 5.46 15.25 7.05
CA PRO A 140 4.45 14.47 7.73
C PRO A 140 3.20 15.35 7.97
N ILE A 141 2.03 14.83 7.64
CA ILE A 141 0.74 15.49 7.86
C ILE A 141 -0.25 14.51 8.50
N SER A 142 -1.25 15.03 9.21
CA SER A 142 -2.34 14.21 9.74
C SER A 142 -3.36 13.86 8.65
N ALA A 143 -4.22 12.87 8.93
CA ALA A 143 -5.34 12.52 8.05
C ALA A 143 -6.30 13.70 7.80
N ALA A 144 -6.56 14.54 8.81
CA ALA A 144 -7.42 15.72 8.68
C ALA A 144 -6.80 16.78 7.75
N HIS A 145 -5.49 16.97 7.84
CA HIS A 145 -4.78 17.90 6.95
C HIS A 145 -4.77 17.38 5.51
N TYR A 146 -4.59 16.07 5.30
CA TYR A 146 -4.72 15.45 3.98
C TYR A 146 -6.08 15.75 3.33
N GLU A 147 -7.17 15.57 4.09
CA GLU A 147 -8.52 15.85 3.60
C GLU A 147 -8.71 17.32 3.26
N THR A 148 -8.19 18.23 4.09
CA THR A 148 -8.26 19.68 3.85
C THR A 148 -7.62 20.05 2.51
N ILE A 149 -6.41 19.56 2.24
CA ILE A 149 -5.71 19.80 0.97
C ILE A 149 -6.49 19.20 -0.19
N ARG A 150 -6.95 17.95 -0.06
CA ARG A 150 -7.65 17.23 -1.13
C ARG A 150 -8.98 17.89 -1.50
N HIS A 151 -9.76 18.31 -0.51
CA HIS A 151 -11.03 19.03 -0.72
C HIS A 151 -10.80 20.42 -1.35
N GLY A 152 -9.69 21.07 -1.03
CA GLY A 152 -9.27 22.32 -1.66
C GLY A 152 -8.67 22.17 -3.05
N ASN A 153 -8.64 20.96 -3.64
CA ASN A 153 -7.92 20.64 -4.89
C ASN A 153 -6.43 21.03 -4.86
N GLY A 154 -5.82 21.02 -3.67
CA GLY A 154 -4.40 21.32 -3.50
C GLY A 154 -3.49 20.21 -4.02
N THR A 155 -2.22 20.56 -4.22
CA THR A 155 -1.16 19.63 -4.62
C THR A 155 -0.37 19.17 -3.40
N PHE A 156 -0.01 17.89 -3.36
CA PHE A 156 0.88 17.35 -2.32
C PHE A 156 2.34 17.47 -2.75
N HIS A 157 3.22 17.71 -1.77
CA HIS A 157 4.65 17.62 -2.01
C HIS A 157 5.03 16.14 -2.23
N PRO A 158 6.01 15.81 -3.09
CA PRO A 158 6.40 14.41 -3.34
C PRO A 158 6.84 13.63 -2.10
N CYS A 159 7.39 14.33 -1.09
CA CYS A 159 7.80 13.75 0.19
C CYS A 159 6.75 13.90 1.31
N THR A 160 5.48 14.13 0.95
CA THR A 160 4.38 14.14 1.91
C THR A 160 4.07 12.71 2.36
N ILE A 161 3.96 12.53 3.68
CA ILE A 161 3.56 11.26 4.30
C ILE A 161 2.38 11.56 5.23
N VAL A 162 1.28 10.83 5.07
CA VAL A 162 0.16 10.91 6.01
C VAL A 162 0.44 9.97 7.17
N ILE A 163 0.48 10.49 8.39
CA ILE A 163 0.62 9.70 9.61
C ILE A 163 -0.73 9.69 10.33
N CYS A 164 -1.26 8.51 10.63
CA CYS A 164 -2.60 8.37 11.19
C CYS A 164 -2.79 7.06 11.97
N SER A 165 -3.92 6.94 12.66
CA SER A 165 -4.37 5.66 13.23
C SER A 165 -4.89 4.70 12.15
N ALA A 166 -5.09 3.43 12.51
CA ALA A 166 -5.66 2.43 11.62
C ALA A 166 -7.09 2.78 11.19
N THR A 167 -7.93 3.26 12.12
CA THR A 167 -9.28 3.75 11.79
C THR A 167 -9.27 4.92 10.81
N GLN A 168 -8.38 5.90 10.99
CA GLN A 168 -8.24 7.02 10.05
C GLN A 168 -7.77 6.55 8.67
N ALA A 169 -6.79 5.64 8.61
CA ALA A 169 -6.34 5.03 7.37
C ALA A 169 -7.47 4.35 6.62
N ARG A 170 -8.28 3.54 7.31
CA ARG A 170 -9.45 2.88 6.73
C ARG A 170 -10.44 3.88 6.13
N ILE A 171 -10.77 4.95 6.87
CA ILE A 171 -11.68 5.99 6.39
C ILE A 171 -11.14 6.64 5.10
N LEU A 172 -9.86 6.98 5.07
CA LEU A 172 -9.22 7.57 3.89
C LEU A 172 -9.27 6.62 2.68
N LEU A 173 -8.91 5.35 2.88
CA LEU A 173 -8.89 4.33 1.82
C LEU A 173 -10.30 4.00 1.32
N ASP A 174 -11.30 3.93 2.18
CA ASP A 174 -12.69 3.66 1.78
C ASP A 174 -13.29 4.84 1.01
N ARG A 175 -12.94 6.08 1.37
CA ARG A 175 -13.47 7.29 0.73
C ARG A 175 -12.79 7.59 -0.60
N HIS A 176 -11.46 7.44 -0.66
CA HIS A 176 -10.65 7.93 -1.77
C HIS A 176 -10.03 6.83 -2.62
N GLY A 177 -10.09 5.59 -2.15
CA GLY A 177 -9.35 4.47 -2.71
C GLY A 177 -7.85 4.73 -2.62
N ALA A 178 -7.21 4.64 -3.78
CA ALA A 178 -5.85 5.08 -4.06
C ALA A 178 -5.51 6.47 -3.48
N LEU A 179 -4.58 6.52 -2.53
CA LEU A 179 -4.00 7.78 -2.06
C LEU A 179 -2.88 8.24 -3.00
N ARG A 180 -2.70 9.56 -3.12
CA ARG A 180 -1.65 10.21 -3.93
C ARG A 180 -0.32 10.39 -3.18
N VAL A 181 -0.28 9.96 -1.93
CA VAL A 181 0.83 10.13 -0.98
C VAL A 181 0.97 8.86 -0.16
N SER A 182 2.15 8.65 0.43
CA SER A 182 2.39 7.51 1.32
C SER A 182 1.62 7.63 2.62
N LEU A 183 1.25 6.48 3.19
CA LEU A 183 0.50 6.36 4.43
C LEU A 183 1.34 5.59 5.46
N MET A 184 1.47 6.14 6.66
CA MET A 184 2.10 5.50 7.82
C MET A 184 1.06 5.32 8.91
N VAL A 185 0.78 4.06 9.23
CA VAL A 185 -0.14 3.70 10.32
C VAL A 185 0.68 3.31 11.54
N LEU A 186 0.42 3.97 12.65
CA LEU A 186 1.11 3.68 13.91
C LEU A 186 0.44 2.48 14.59
N VAL A 187 1.22 1.44 14.86
CA VAL A 187 0.75 0.17 15.44
C VAL A 187 0.26 0.39 16.88
N GLU A 188 0.90 1.30 17.60
CA GLU A 188 0.54 1.70 18.96
C GLU A 188 -0.82 2.41 19.01
N MET A 189 -1.29 2.89 17.86
CA MET A 189 -2.60 3.51 17.66
C MET A 189 -3.56 2.60 16.88
N ASP A 190 -3.20 1.34 16.68
CA ASP A 190 -4.05 0.35 16.04
C ASP A 190 -5.20 -0.02 16.99
N ASP A 191 -6.39 0.43 16.64
CA ASP A 191 -7.64 0.10 17.30
C ASP A 191 -8.37 -1.06 16.59
N SER A 192 -7.67 -1.79 15.72
CA SER A 192 -8.19 -2.97 15.04
C SER A 192 -8.66 -4.05 16.03
N PRO A 193 -9.87 -4.61 15.84
CA PRO A 193 -10.34 -5.77 16.58
C PRO A 193 -9.58 -7.07 16.23
N ALA A 194 -8.83 -7.08 15.12
CA ALA A 194 -7.95 -8.17 14.75
C ALA A 194 -6.51 -7.73 15.04
N ALA A 195 -5.99 -8.09 16.22
CA ALA A 195 -4.62 -7.77 16.61
C ALA A 195 -3.63 -8.35 15.59
N TRP A 196 -2.86 -7.48 14.96
CA TRP A 196 -1.70 -7.92 14.19
C TRP A 196 -0.73 -8.61 15.14
N THR A 197 -0.53 -9.91 14.97
CA THR A 197 0.41 -10.68 15.79
C THR A 197 1.74 -10.79 15.05
N PRO A 198 2.81 -10.18 15.58
CA PRO A 198 4.13 -10.29 14.97
C PRO A 198 4.61 -11.75 14.90
N MET A 199 5.26 -12.12 13.79
CA MET A 199 5.93 -13.40 13.64
C MET A 199 7.41 -13.22 14.00
N SER A 200 7.91 -14.00 14.96
CA SER A 200 9.32 -13.95 15.30
C SER A 200 10.20 -14.41 14.14
N MET A 201 11.39 -13.80 14.02
CA MET A 201 12.39 -14.20 13.03
C MET A 201 12.70 -15.70 13.13
N GLU A 202 12.90 -16.23 14.34
CA GLU A 202 13.18 -17.65 14.57
C GLU A 202 12.07 -18.57 14.03
N SER A 203 10.80 -18.24 14.30
CA SER A 203 9.64 -19.00 13.79
C SER A 203 9.61 -18.99 12.27
N TYR A 204 9.92 -17.85 11.65
CA TYR A 204 9.95 -17.72 10.21
C TYR A 204 11.12 -18.46 9.56
N LEU A 205 12.32 -18.39 10.13
CA LEU A 205 13.49 -19.14 9.63
C LEU A 205 13.27 -20.65 9.76
N SER A 206 12.68 -21.12 10.87
CA SER A 206 12.34 -22.53 11.08
C SER A 206 11.35 -23.03 10.03
N TYR A 207 10.36 -22.20 9.68
CA TYR A 207 9.44 -22.49 8.58
C TYR A 207 10.14 -22.65 7.24
N LEU A 208 10.98 -21.68 6.87
CA LEU A 208 11.71 -21.74 5.60
C LEU A 208 12.55 -23.01 5.53
N HIS A 209 13.27 -23.34 6.63
CA HIS A 209 14.09 -24.54 6.70
C HIS A 209 13.29 -25.84 6.52
N GLY A 210 12.09 -25.91 7.08
CA GLY A 210 11.25 -27.11 7.00
C GLY A 210 10.47 -27.25 5.68
N MET A 211 10.17 -26.15 5.00
CA MET A 211 9.19 -26.12 3.89
C MET A 211 9.78 -25.76 2.54
N CYS A 212 10.99 -25.20 2.49
CA CYS A 212 11.62 -24.74 1.26
C CYS A 212 12.97 -25.45 1.08
N GLN A 213 13.24 -25.94 -0.12
CA GLN A 213 14.56 -26.48 -0.47
C GLN A 213 15.51 -25.33 -0.84
N ASP A 214 15.00 -24.42 -1.65
CA ASP A 214 15.73 -23.32 -2.26
C ASP A 214 14.88 -22.05 -2.37
N LEU A 215 15.54 -20.89 -2.34
CA LEU A 215 14.93 -19.57 -2.44
C LEU A 215 15.63 -18.71 -3.49
N ASP A 216 14.89 -17.72 -3.98
CA ASP A 216 15.40 -16.65 -4.83
C ASP A 216 16.16 -15.63 -3.98
N VAL A 217 17.44 -15.45 -4.27
CA VAL A 217 18.33 -14.57 -3.49
C VAL A 217 19.05 -13.58 -4.39
N HIS A 218 18.96 -12.29 -4.07
CA HIS A 218 19.84 -11.28 -4.63
C HIS A 218 21.10 -11.19 -3.77
N GLY A 219 22.25 -11.55 -4.33
CA GLY A 219 23.56 -11.31 -3.73
C GLY A 219 24.15 -9.98 -4.19
N PHE A 220 24.80 -9.26 -3.29
CA PHE A 220 25.40 -7.95 -3.60
C PHE A 220 26.93 -7.96 -3.65
N SER A 221 27.55 -9.02 -3.15
CA SER A 221 29.02 -9.16 -3.06
C SER A 221 29.71 -9.58 -4.36
N LYS A 222 28.96 -9.82 -5.46
CA LYS A 222 29.50 -10.28 -6.75
C LYS A 222 29.17 -9.28 -7.88
N PRO A 223 29.95 -9.27 -8.98
CA PRO A 223 29.64 -8.45 -10.15
C PRO A 223 28.37 -8.89 -10.88
N ALA A 224 27.66 -7.91 -11.46
CA ALA A 224 26.76 -7.95 -12.62
C ALA A 224 25.59 -8.96 -12.72
N ASN A 225 25.39 -9.93 -11.83
CA ASN A 225 24.13 -10.69 -11.85
C ASN A 225 23.05 -9.97 -11.04
N ARG A 226 22.24 -9.17 -11.74
CA ARG A 226 21.09 -8.46 -11.14
C ARG A 226 19.90 -9.38 -10.88
N TYR A 227 19.87 -10.55 -11.52
CA TYR A 227 18.82 -11.54 -11.34
C TYR A 227 19.03 -12.31 -10.03
N PRO A 228 17.94 -12.73 -9.39
CA PRO A 228 18.05 -13.59 -8.22
C PRO A 228 18.66 -14.94 -8.60
N GLU A 229 19.48 -15.48 -7.71
CA GLU A 229 20.04 -16.83 -7.81
C GLU A 229 19.25 -17.78 -6.91
N ARG A 230 18.97 -19.00 -7.39
CA ARG A 230 18.44 -20.07 -6.54
C ARG A 230 19.54 -20.58 -5.61
N ARG A 231 19.33 -20.48 -4.30
CA ARG A 231 20.26 -21.00 -3.29
C ARG A 231 19.54 -21.83 -2.24
N GLY A 232 20.24 -22.81 -1.69
CA GLY A 232 19.70 -23.70 -0.67
C GLY A 232 19.37 -22.95 0.62
N VAL A 233 18.21 -23.23 1.22
CA VAL A 233 17.73 -22.52 2.42
C VAL A 233 18.71 -22.60 3.59
N ALA A 234 19.33 -23.76 3.82
CA ALA A 234 20.30 -23.92 4.90
C ALA A 234 21.54 -23.01 4.72
N GLU A 235 21.98 -22.75 3.48
CA GLU A 235 23.04 -21.79 3.21
C GLU A 235 22.58 -20.36 3.52
N ILE A 236 21.37 -19.99 3.09
CA ILE A 236 20.79 -18.67 3.29
C ILE A 236 20.66 -18.35 4.78
N ILE A 237 20.09 -19.26 5.56
CA ILE A 237 19.90 -19.08 7.01
C ILE A 237 21.25 -18.91 7.71
N ARG A 238 22.26 -19.70 7.35
CA ARG A 238 23.63 -19.52 7.88
C ARG A 238 24.18 -18.13 7.53
N ASN A 239 24.05 -17.69 6.28
CA ASN A 239 24.53 -16.37 5.84
C ASN A 239 23.79 -15.20 6.51
N LEU A 240 22.52 -15.35 6.84
CA LEU A 240 21.73 -14.34 7.57
C LEU A 240 22.19 -14.21 9.02
N ASN A 241 22.55 -15.33 9.66
CA ASN A 241 22.99 -15.37 11.07
C ASN A 241 24.46 -15.02 11.26
N ASP A 242 25.30 -15.15 10.23
CA ASP A 242 26.71 -14.75 10.26
C ASP A 242 26.85 -13.24 10.05
N PRO A 243 27.30 -12.42 11.02
CA PRO A 243 27.47 -10.98 10.82
C PRO A 243 28.45 -10.60 9.70
N GLY A 244 29.48 -11.42 9.45
CA GLY A 244 30.50 -11.20 8.43
C GLY A 244 30.16 -11.76 7.04
N GLY A 245 29.10 -12.56 6.94
CA GLY A 245 28.69 -13.20 5.69
C GLY A 245 28.21 -12.21 4.61
N PRO A 246 27.93 -12.69 3.39
CA PRO A 246 27.53 -11.83 2.27
C PRO A 246 26.21 -11.09 2.53
N ILE A 247 26.08 -9.88 1.96
CA ILE A 247 24.81 -9.14 1.93
C ILE A 247 23.88 -9.84 0.93
N ILE A 248 22.71 -10.24 1.41
CA ILE A 248 21.69 -10.96 0.64
C ILE A 248 20.29 -10.40 0.88
N ASN A 249 19.46 -10.41 -0.17
CA ASN A 249 18.04 -10.04 -0.13
C ASN A 249 17.16 -11.17 -0.67
N CYS A 250 16.12 -11.54 0.06
CA CYS A 250 15.06 -12.43 -0.40
C CYS A 250 13.78 -11.58 -0.50
N LEU A 251 13.40 -11.22 -1.73
CA LEU A 251 12.32 -10.26 -2.00
C LEU A 251 10.97 -10.91 -2.36
N ASN A 252 10.97 -12.19 -2.72
CA ASN A 252 9.80 -12.89 -3.23
C ASN A 252 9.49 -14.14 -2.41
N LEU A 253 9.31 -13.98 -1.10
CA LEU A 253 8.97 -15.10 -0.22
C LEU A 253 7.46 -15.21 -0.03
N THR A 254 6.96 -16.45 -0.13
CA THR A 254 5.54 -16.74 0.08
C THR A 254 5.11 -16.38 1.50
N SER A 255 4.05 -15.56 1.63
CA SER A 255 3.51 -15.21 2.94
C SER A 255 2.83 -16.41 3.63
N ARG A 256 3.19 -16.62 4.90
CA ARG A 256 2.62 -17.66 5.78
C ARG A 256 1.63 -17.13 6.82
N ARG A 257 1.22 -15.86 6.76
CA ARG A 257 0.32 -15.33 7.80
C ARG A 257 -1.09 -15.90 7.67
N PRO A 258 -1.77 -16.21 8.78
CA PRO A 258 -3.19 -16.54 8.78
C PRO A 258 -4.05 -15.31 8.43
N ASN A 259 -3.70 -14.14 8.96
CA ASN A 259 -4.36 -12.86 8.64
C ASN A 259 -3.47 -12.06 7.69
N LYS A 260 -3.43 -12.45 6.41
CA LYS A 260 -2.58 -11.79 5.40
C LYS A 260 -3.03 -10.36 5.09
N VAL A 261 -4.29 -10.06 5.32
CA VAL A 261 -4.94 -8.80 4.97
C VAL A 261 -4.92 -7.89 6.19
N PRO A 262 -4.24 -6.73 6.14
CA PRO A 262 -4.35 -5.72 7.17
C PRO A 262 -5.82 -5.30 7.36
N TRP A 263 -6.25 -5.10 8.60
CA TRP A 263 -7.66 -4.74 8.90
C TRP A 263 -8.14 -3.49 8.16
N ILE A 264 -7.24 -2.54 7.90
CA ILE A 264 -7.53 -1.34 7.11
C ILE A 264 -7.98 -1.63 5.66
N LEU A 265 -7.65 -2.81 5.13
CA LEU A 265 -8.08 -3.29 3.81
C LEU A 265 -9.22 -4.32 3.89
N GLU A 266 -9.63 -4.72 5.09
CA GLU A 266 -10.68 -5.70 5.25
C GLU A 266 -12.00 -5.15 4.69
N ASN A 267 -12.55 -5.88 3.72
CA ASN A 267 -13.72 -5.47 2.96
C ASN A 267 -13.56 -4.29 2.01
N ASN A 268 -12.33 -3.84 1.76
CA ASN A 268 -12.07 -2.86 0.73
C ASN A 268 -12.35 -3.44 -0.67
N TYR A 269 -13.13 -2.72 -1.48
CA TYR A 269 -13.57 -3.19 -2.80
C TYR A 269 -12.40 -3.50 -3.74
N GLY A 270 -11.37 -2.63 -3.79
CA GLY A 270 -10.20 -2.83 -4.65
C GLY A 270 -9.41 -4.06 -4.25
N PHE A 271 -9.23 -4.29 -2.94
CA PHE A 271 -8.59 -5.49 -2.43
C PHE A 271 -9.40 -6.77 -2.72
N HIS A 272 -10.73 -6.72 -2.57
CA HIS A 272 -11.61 -7.83 -2.92
C HIS A 272 -11.52 -8.22 -4.40
N LEU A 273 -11.38 -7.24 -5.29
CA LEU A 273 -11.14 -7.52 -6.71
C LEU A 273 -9.83 -8.29 -6.90
N LEU A 274 -8.77 -7.91 -6.20
CA LEU A 274 -7.47 -8.60 -6.23
C LEU A 274 -7.56 -10.03 -5.68
N GLU A 275 -8.29 -10.25 -4.60
CA GLU A 275 -8.41 -11.56 -3.93
C GLU A 275 -9.30 -12.55 -4.70
N ARG A 276 -10.48 -12.10 -5.16
CA ARG A 276 -11.58 -13.02 -5.51
C ARG A 276 -11.88 -13.15 -6.99
N VAL A 277 -11.54 -12.14 -7.79
CA VAL A 277 -11.80 -12.19 -9.22
C VAL A 277 -10.73 -13.07 -9.86
N LYS A 278 -11.15 -14.21 -10.44
CA LYS A 278 -10.32 -15.03 -11.33
C LYS A 278 -10.79 -14.79 -12.75
N GLU A 279 -9.86 -14.60 -13.66
CA GLU A 279 -10.16 -14.38 -15.07
C GLU A 279 -9.33 -15.32 -15.94
N ASN A 280 -9.83 -15.64 -17.14
CA ASN A 280 -9.15 -16.49 -18.12
C ASN A 280 -8.06 -15.71 -18.88
N GLY A 281 -6.99 -15.30 -18.17
CA GLY A 281 -5.88 -14.53 -18.76
C GLY A 281 -6.23 -13.07 -19.10
N LYS A 282 -7.37 -12.56 -18.62
CA LYS A 282 -7.82 -11.17 -18.80
C LYS A 282 -7.48 -10.34 -17.56
N ALA A 283 -7.24 -9.04 -17.75
CA ALA A 283 -6.84 -8.09 -16.71
C ALA A 283 -5.61 -8.50 -15.85
N GLY A 284 -4.72 -9.35 -16.39
CA GLY A 284 -3.51 -9.80 -15.69
C GLY A 284 -3.72 -10.94 -14.71
N LYS A 285 -4.88 -11.62 -14.74
CA LYS A 285 -5.15 -12.80 -13.91
C LYS A 285 -5.35 -14.07 -14.72
N ASP A 286 -4.79 -15.17 -14.21
CA ASP A 286 -4.88 -16.49 -14.83
C ASP A 286 -5.66 -17.44 -13.91
N GLU A 287 -6.29 -18.47 -14.48
CA GLU A 287 -6.98 -19.50 -13.68
C GLU A 287 -5.98 -20.40 -12.95
N ARG A 288 -4.74 -20.47 -13.46
CA ARG A 288 -3.62 -21.21 -12.86
C ARG A 288 -2.62 -20.24 -12.23
N ALA A 289 -2.00 -20.65 -11.13
CA ALA A 289 -0.98 -19.85 -10.46
C ALA A 289 0.21 -19.59 -11.41
N ASN A 290 0.36 -18.33 -11.81
CA ASN A 290 1.45 -17.83 -12.64
C ASN A 290 2.18 -16.73 -11.85
N PRO A 291 3.51 -16.75 -11.73
CA PRO A 291 4.24 -15.68 -11.04
C PRO A 291 3.95 -14.28 -11.58
N SER A 292 3.58 -14.16 -12.86
CA SER A 292 3.26 -12.89 -13.51
C SER A 292 1.81 -12.43 -13.28
N ASP A 293 0.99 -13.25 -12.62
CA ASP A 293 -0.41 -12.97 -12.30
C ASP A 293 -0.50 -11.84 -11.27
N LEU A 294 -1.48 -10.96 -11.42
CA LEU A 294 -1.88 -9.97 -10.44
C LEU A 294 -2.15 -10.61 -9.06
N SER A 295 -2.67 -11.84 -8.99
CA SER A 295 -2.90 -12.59 -7.76
C SER A 295 -1.61 -12.92 -6.98
N SER A 296 -0.44 -12.91 -7.65
CA SER A 296 0.86 -13.08 -6.97
C SER A 296 1.20 -11.90 -6.07
N GLY A 297 0.55 -10.74 -6.25
CA GLY A 297 0.75 -9.53 -5.46
C GLY A 297 -0.05 -9.48 -4.16
N LEU A 298 -0.82 -10.52 -3.82
CA LEU A 298 -1.70 -10.51 -2.64
C LEU A 298 -0.96 -10.39 -1.31
N SER A 299 0.21 -11.02 -1.22
CA SER A 299 1.00 -11.02 0.01
C SER A 299 2.42 -11.52 -0.27
N PHE A 300 3.40 -10.92 0.39
CA PHE A 300 4.78 -11.34 0.32
C PHE A 300 5.43 -11.22 1.70
N MET A 301 6.56 -11.88 1.87
CA MET A 301 7.48 -11.70 3.00
C MET A 301 8.81 -11.24 2.44
N LEU A 302 9.50 -10.38 3.19
CA LEU A 302 10.83 -9.89 2.84
C LEU A 302 11.80 -10.33 3.93
N LEU A 303 12.93 -10.90 3.52
CA LEU A 303 14.01 -11.30 4.42
C LEU A 303 15.32 -10.77 3.87
N GLY A 304 15.89 -9.81 4.58
CA GLY A 304 17.07 -9.10 4.15
C GLY A 304 18.11 -9.05 5.26
N LYS A 305 19.37 -9.21 4.90
CA LYS A 305 20.47 -8.92 5.82
C LYS A 305 20.59 -7.42 6.05
N ARG A 306 21.21 -7.01 7.15
CA ARG A 306 21.62 -5.61 7.37
C ARG A 306 22.39 -5.10 6.14
N ARG A 307 22.16 -3.83 5.77
CA ARG A 307 22.73 -3.16 4.57
C ARG A 307 22.25 -3.72 3.24
N VAL A 308 21.14 -4.46 3.23
CA VAL A 308 20.47 -4.76 1.96
C VAL A 308 19.75 -3.52 1.43
N PHE A 309 19.65 -3.40 0.12
CA PHE A 309 18.88 -2.34 -0.54
C PHE A 309 18.11 -2.90 -1.73
N SER A 310 17.25 -2.07 -2.28
CA SER A 310 16.57 -2.31 -3.55
C SER A 310 16.63 -1.01 -4.34
N LEU A 311 17.03 -1.11 -5.62
CA LEU A 311 17.06 0.04 -6.50
C LEU A 311 15.64 0.62 -6.68
N PRO A 312 15.51 1.91 -7.05
CA PRO A 312 14.22 2.49 -7.39
C PRO A 312 13.47 1.62 -8.42
N HIS A 313 12.24 1.23 -8.09
CA HIS A 313 11.38 0.46 -8.99
C HIS A 313 9.91 0.77 -8.72
N VAL A 314 9.08 0.41 -9.68
CA VAL A 314 7.62 0.35 -9.52
C VAL A 314 7.27 -1.11 -9.29
N ASP A 315 6.52 -1.39 -8.22
CA ASP A 315 6.04 -2.74 -7.95
C ASP A 315 5.23 -3.28 -9.14
N ARG A 316 5.28 -4.60 -9.32
CA ARG A 316 4.63 -5.26 -10.45
C ARG A 316 3.14 -4.88 -10.48
N HIS A 317 2.64 -4.57 -11.68
CA HIS A 317 1.27 -4.13 -11.95
C HIS A 317 0.88 -2.77 -11.33
N GLY A 318 1.84 -2.01 -10.77
CA GLY A 318 1.58 -0.71 -10.15
C GLY A 318 0.69 -0.81 -8.91
N LEU A 319 0.79 -1.94 -8.19
CA LEU A 319 -0.04 -2.19 -7.00
C LEU A 319 0.30 -1.23 -5.86
N TYR A 320 -0.72 -0.97 -5.03
CA TYR A 320 -0.52 -0.34 -3.73
C TYR A 320 0.10 -1.34 -2.78
N THR A 321 1.32 -1.06 -2.33
CA THR A 321 2.07 -1.95 -1.45
C THR A 321 1.98 -1.48 0.00
N ILE A 322 1.57 -2.40 0.87
CA ILE A 322 1.60 -2.19 2.32
C ILE A 322 2.73 -3.04 2.88
N VAL A 323 3.63 -2.39 3.61
CA VAL A 323 4.75 -3.07 4.27
C VAL A 323 4.62 -2.91 5.77
N TYR A 324 4.71 -4.04 6.47
CA TYR A 324 4.85 -4.07 7.92
C TYR A 324 6.25 -4.56 8.28
N CYS A 325 6.94 -3.84 9.16
CA CYS A 325 8.27 -4.21 9.64
C CYS A 325 8.16 -5.06 10.90
N GLU A 326 8.24 -6.38 10.74
CA GLU A 326 8.19 -7.35 11.86
C GLU A 326 9.39 -7.30 12.79
N THR A 327 10.57 -7.12 12.20
CA THR A 327 11.84 -7.14 12.92
C THR A 327 12.82 -6.25 12.17
N GLY A 328 13.60 -5.47 12.91
CA GLY A 328 14.54 -4.50 12.35
C GLY A 328 13.84 -3.22 11.90
N SER A 329 14.45 -2.54 10.94
CA SER A 329 13.97 -1.25 10.43
C SER A 329 14.25 -1.12 8.94
N LYS A 330 13.41 -0.33 8.27
CA LYS A 330 13.60 0.10 6.89
C LYS A 330 13.62 1.61 6.83
N LEU A 331 14.32 2.13 5.84
CA LEU A 331 14.36 3.55 5.53
C LEU A 331 13.37 3.87 4.41
#